data_AF-A0A9E2FDD2-F1
#
_entry.id   AF-A0A9E2FDD2-F1
#
_cell.length_a   1.000
_cell.length_b   1.000
_cell.length_c   1.000
_cell.angle_alpha   90.00
_cell.angle_beta   90.00
_cell.angle_gamma   90.00
#
_symmetry.space_group_name_H-M   'P 1'
#
loop_
_entity.id
_entity.type
_entity.pdbx_description
1 polymer ?
#
loop_
_entity_poly.entity_id
_entity_poly.type
_entity_poly.pdbx_seq_one_letter_code
_entity_poly.pdbx_strand_id
1 'polypeptide(L)' 'MSTVKTEMVSVRVDPHIKAALQATAAREMHSLVYMIEVMVVTYCRAHGHPLDGVPAGTLPKAKGENTAS' A
#
# COMPACT_ATOMS: atom_id res chain seq x y z
N MET A 1 0.12 -18.91 17.79
CA MET A 1 0.00 -18.32 16.44
C MET A 1 -1.14 -17.32 16.48
N SER A 2 -0.82 -16.04 16.63
CA SER A 2 -1.81 -14.97 16.70
C SER A 2 -2.49 -14.83 15.34
N THR A 3 -3.79 -15.11 15.30
CA THR A 3 -4.65 -14.80 14.16
C THR A 3 -4.65 -13.29 13.99
N VAL A 4 -3.91 -12.80 12.99
CA VAL A 4 -3.95 -11.38 12.63
C VAL A 4 -5.37 -11.11 12.15
N LYS A 5 -6.17 -10.44 12.98
CA LYS A 5 -7.50 -9.99 12.58
C LYS A 5 -7.31 -8.75 11.72
N THR A 6 -7.83 -8.79 10.50
CA THR A 6 -7.94 -7.60 9.66
C THR A 6 -8.93 -6.62 10.32
N GLU A 7 -8.59 -5.35 10.34
CA GLU A 7 -9.44 -4.29 10.88
C GLU A 7 -10.05 -3.44 9.75
N MET A 8 -11.23 -2.85 10.00
CA MET A 8 -11.91 -2.02 9.01
C MET A 8 -11.37 -0.59 9.04
N VAL A 9 -10.94 -0.10 7.87
CA VAL A 9 -10.54 1.29 7.67
C VAL A 9 -11.63 2.00 6.84
N SER A 10 -12.26 3.04 7.40
CA SER A 10 -13.28 3.85 6.73
C SER A 10 -12.80 5.30 6.63
N VAL A 11 -12.62 5.79 5.41
CA VAL A 11 -12.12 7.14 5.13
C VAL A 11 -12.99 7.85 4.10
N ARG A 12 -13.12 9.17 4.23
CA ARG A 12 -13.71 10.04 3.21
C ARG A 12 -12.58 10.67 2.41
N VAL A 13 -12.66 10.56 1.10
CA VAL A 13 -11.70 11.14 0.15
C VAL A 13 -12.46 11.83 -0.98
N ASP A 14 -11.75 12.70 -1.69
CA ASP A 14 -12.29 13.30 -2.92
C ASP A 14 -12.72 12.20 -3.92
N PRO A 15 -13.89 12.33 -4.58
CA PRO A 15 -14.38 11.34 -5.52
C PRO A 15 -13.41 11.04 -6.68
N HIS A 16 -12.66 12.04 -7.15
CA HIS A 16 -11.69 11.87 -8.23
C HIS A 16 -10.47 11.08 -7.76
N ILE A 17 -10.04 11.25 -6.50
CA ILE A 17 -8.96 10.45 -5.91
C ILE A 17 -9.38 8.98 -5.83
N LYS A 18 -10.60 8.71 -5.34
CA LYS A 18 -11.14 7.35 -5.30
C LYS A 18 -11.20 6.72 -6.69
N ALA A 19 -11.68 7.46 -7.68
CA ALA A 19 -11.79 6.98 -9.05
C ALA A 19 -10.40 6.65 -9.65
N ALA A 20 -9.40 7.50 -9.41
CA ALA A 20 -8.03 7.26 -9.85
C ALA A 20 -7.45 5.97 -9.22
N LEU A 21 -7.64 5.79 -7.90
CA LEU A 21 -7.18 4.59 -7.20
C LEU A 21 -7.86 3.32 -7.72
N GLN A 22 -9.17 3.38 -8.00
CA GLN A 22 -9.92 2.26 -8.58
C GLN A 22 -9.43 1.90 -9.98
N ALA A 23 -9.14 2.90 -10.82
CA ALA A 23 -8.60 2.67 -12.16
C ALA A 23 -7.22 2.01 -12.10
N THR A 24 -6.34 2.44 -11.19
CA THR A 24 -5.03 1.81 -10.98
C THR A 24 -5.16 0.37 -10.49
N ALA A 25 -6.00 0.14 -9.47
CA ALA A 25 -6.23 -1.21 -8.94
C ALA A 25 -6.74 -2.19 -10.00
N ALA A 26 -7.66 -1.74 -10.88
CA ALA A 26 -8.16 -2.54 -11.99
C ALA A 26 -7.06 -2.88 -13.02
N ARG A 27 -6.16 -1.93 -13.31
CA ARG A 27 -5.05 -2.11 -14.25
C ARG A 27 -4.00 -3.08 -13.72
N GLU A 28 -3.74 -3.07 -12.42
CA GLU A 28 -2.72 -3.90 -11.78
C GLU A 28 -3.26 -5.24 -11.27
N MET A 29 -4.55 -5.54 -11.49
CA MET A 29 -5.22 -6.75 -11.00
C MET A 29 -5.10 -6.92 -9.47
N HIS A 30 -5.19 -5.82 -8.75
CA HIS A 30 -5.04 -5.78 -7.30
C HIS A 30 -6.27 -5.20 -6.61
N SER A 31 -6.42 -5.49 -5.32
CA SER A 31 -7.51 -4.93 -4.52
C SER A 31 -7.16 -3.52 -4.03
N LEU A 32 -8.20 -2.72 -3.73
CA LEU A 32 -8.02 -1.40 -3.10
C LEU A 32 -7.32 -1.50 -1.74
N VAL A 33 -7.60 -2.55 -0.97
CA VAL A 33 -6.96 -2.79 0.33
C VAL A 33 -5.46 -2.95 0.15
N TYR A 34 -5.03 -3.78 -0.80
CA TYR A 34 -3.62 -3.98 -1.10
C TYR A 34 -2.94 -2.67 -1.53
N MET A 35 -3.59 -1.88 -2.39
CA MET A 35 -3.08 -0.56 -2.79
C MET A 35 -2.90 0.36 -1.59
N ILE A 36 -3.88 0.40 -0.68
CA ILE A 36 -3.80 1.20 0.55
C ILE A 36 -2.67 0.72 1.46
N GLU A 37 -2.51 -0.58 1.65
CA GLU A 37 -1.40 -1.14 2.46
C GLU A 37 -0.03 -0.72 1.89
N VAL A 38 0.16 -0.87 0.57
CA VAL A 38 1.39 -0.43 -0.10
C VAL A 38 1.62 1.06 0.07
N MET A 39 0.59 1.89 -0.14
CA MET A 39 0.68 3.34 0.01
C MET A 39 1.06 3.75 1.44
N VAL A 40 0.41 3.17 2.46
CA VAL A 40 0.67 3.47 3.88
C VAL A 40 2.09 3.06 4.27
N VAL A 41 2.50 1.84 3.93
CA VAL A 41 3.84 1.33 4.25
C VAL A 41 4.92 2.19 3.58
N THR A 42 4.72 2.56 2.32
CA THR A 42 5.65 3.41 1.57
C THR A 42 5.73 4.80 2.17
N TYR A 43 4.59 5.42 2.51
CA TYR A 43 4.56 6.74 3.12
C TYR A 43 5.29 6.78 4.46
N CYS A 44 5.00 5.84 5.37
CA CYS A 44 5.64 5.77 6.67
C CYS A 44 7.16 5.59 6.54
N ARG A 45 7.62 4.70 5.66
CA ARG A 45 9.05 4.49 5.42
C ARG A 45 9.74 5.73 4.86
N ALA A 46 9.13 6.40 3.88
CA ALA A 46 9.67 7.61 3.27
C ALA A 46 9.84 8.76 4.28
N HIS A 47 9.03 8.77 5.35
CA HIS A 47 9.07 9.80 6.39
C HIS A 47 9.77 9.34 7.68
N GLY A 48 10.36 8.14 7.69
CA GLY A 48 11.07 7.61 8.86
C GLY A 48 10.15 7.24 10.04
N HIS A 49 8.86 7.01 9.80
CA HIS A 49 7.93 6.56 10.82
C HIS A 49 8.11 5.06 11.09
N PRO A 50 8.22 4.63 12.37
CA PRO A 50 8.33 3.21 12.70
C PRO A 50 7.05 2.47 12.31
N LEU A 51 7.23 1.27 11.75
CA LEU A 51 6.14 0.35 11.37
C LEU A 51 6.25 -0.93 12.21
N ASP A 52 6.03 -0.80 13.51
CA ASP A 52 6.14 -1.92 14.45
C ASP A 52 5.13 -3.03 14.11
N GLY A 53 5.62 -4.27 14.02
CA GLY A 53 4.79 -5.42 13.67
C GLY A 53 4.48 -5.58 12.18
N VAL A 54 4.91 -4.67 11.30
CA VAL A 54 4.78 -4.83 9.84
C VAL A 54 6.07 -5.45 9.27
N PRO A 55 6.01 -6.66 8.68
CA PRO A 55 7.20 -7.30 8.10
C PRO A 55 7.88 -6.44 7.03
N ALA A 56 9.22 -6.49 6.97
CA ALA A 56 9.99 -5.78 5.95
C ALA A 56 9.57 -6.20 4.51
N GLY A 57 9.14 -7.45 4.33
CA GLY A 57 8.70 -8.04 3.06
C GLY A 57 7.24 -7.77 2.65
N THR A 58 6.49 -6.95 3.38
CA THR A 58 5.08 -6.63 3.05
C THR A 58 4.90 -5.83 1.75
N LEU A 59 5.98 -5.34 1.14
CA LEU A 59 5.96 -4.83 -0.23
C LEU A 59 6.58 -5.89 -1.16
N PRO A 60 6.00 -6.21 -2.32
CA PRO A 60 6.82 -6.67 -3.43
C PRO A 60 7.78 -5.53 -3.74
N LYS A 61 9.08 -5.83 -3.83
CA LYS A 61 10.08 -4.86 -4.29
C LYS A 61 9.52 -4.21 -5.54
N ALA A 62 9.32 -2.90 -5.51
CA ALA A 62 8.99 -2.14 -6.70
C ALA A 62 10.06 -2.51 -7.74
N LYS A 63 9.69 -3.28 -8.75
CA LYS A 63 10.58 -3.60 -9.86
C LYS A 63 10.72 -2.32 -10.68
N GLY A 64 11.65 -1.49 -10.23
CA GLY A 64 11.95 -0.18 -10.78
C GLY A 64 13.30 0.34 -10.28
N GLU A 65 14.20 -0.55 -9.82
CA GLU A 65 15.63 -0.29 -9.89
C GLU A 65 16.09 -0.82 -11.24
N ASN A 66 15.82 -0.04 -12.30
CA ASN A 66 16.54 -0.23 -13.55
C ASN A 66 17.85 0.55 -13.39
N THR A 67 18.89 -0.24 -13.21
CA THR A 67 20.31 0.07 -13.23
C THR A 67 20.64 1.26 -14.15
N ALA A 68 21.09 2.36 -13.56
CA ALA A 68 21.98 3.26 -14.26
C ALA A 68 23.36 2.58 -14.34
N SER A 69 23.76 2.17 -15.54
CA SER A 69 25.16 2.03 -15.97
C SER A 69 25.20 2.00 -17.49
#